data_AF-A0A7Y2KG52-F1
#
_entry.id   AF-A0A7Y2KG52-F1
#
_cell.length_a   1.000
_cell.length_b   1.000
_cell.length_c   1.000
_cell.angle_alpha   90.00
_cell.angle_beta   90.00
_cell.angle_gamma   90.00
#
_symmetry.space_group_name_H-M   'P 1'
#
loop_
_entity.id
_entity.type
_entity.pdbx_description
1 polymer ?
#
loop_
_entity_poly.entity_id
_entity_poly.type
_entity_poly.pdbx_seq_one_letter_code
_entity_poly.pdbx_strand_id
1 'polypeptide(L)'
;MRVHYLLNQGAAPESKLADVEIHFEEGILSGLKLVGCSVWRSKKGDGPVVLVPSRSYATATGVRYYDLLRPSEEGEKGGEADGKAVARKFREYIREEYRKIANLPQGEEQGKGKASAGR
;
A
#
# COMPACT_ATOMS: atom_id res chain seq x y z
N MET A 1 -10.05 6.96 -10.48
CA MET A 1 -8.76 6.49 -9.94
C MET A 1 -8.97 5.08 -9.44
N ARG A 2 -7.96 4.23 -9.55
CA ARG A 2 -8.04 2.83 -9.10
C ARG A 2 -6.84 2.45 -8.26
N VAL A 3 -7.09 1.65 -7.22
CA VAL A 3 -6.03 1.13 -6.35
C VAL A 3 -5.71 -0.30 -6.74
N HIS A 4 -4.43 -0.58 -7.00
CA HIS A 4 -3.91 -1.89 -7.33
C HIS A 4 -2.97 -2.37 -6.23
N TYR A 5 -3.07 -3.66 -5.90
CA TYR A 5 -2.22 -4.33 -4.93
C TYR A 5 -1.34 -5.35 -5.64
N LEU A 6 -0.03 -5.17 -5.52
CA LEU A 6 0.95 -6.12 -6.02
C LEU A 6 1.44 -6.93 -4.82
N LEU A 7 0.89 -8.14 -4.65
CA LEU A 7 1.20 -8.99 -3.50
C LEU A 7 2.69 -9.35 -3.49
N ASN A 8 3.29 -9.29 -2.31
CA ASN A 8 4.67 -9.71 -2.12
C ASN A 8 4.72 -11.24 -2.09
N GLN A 9 4.89 -11.87 -3.26
CA GLN A 9 4.88 -13.33 -3.49
C GLN A 9 6.13 -14.03 -2.91
N GLY A 10 6.39 -13.86 -1.62
CA GLY A 10 7.55 -14.44 -0.93
C GLY A 10 8.87 -13.70 -1.17
N ALA A 11 8.87 -12.52 -1.79
CA ALA A 11 10.10 -11.76 -1.97
C ALA A 11 10.54 -11.08 -0.66
N ALA A 12 11.84 -10.84 -0.52
CA ALA A 12 12.39 -10.14 0.63
C ALA A 12 12.10 -8.63 0.55
N PRO A 13 11.74 -7.97 1.67
CA PRO A 13 11.53 -8.55 3.00
C PRO A 13 10.15 -9.21 3.15
N GLU A 14 10.09 -10.38 3.82
CA GLU A 14 8.84 -11.11 4.08
C GLU A 14 7.80 -10.33 4.91
N SER A 15 8.26 -9.31 5.63
CA SER A 15 7.38 -8.41 6.38
C SER A 15 6.62 -7.44 5.48
N LYS A 16 7.04 -7.23 4.23
CA LYS A 16 6.27 -6.53 3.22
C LYS A 16 5.21 -7.47 2.68
N LEU A 17 3.98 -7.01 2.61
CA LEU A 17 2.82 -7.82 2.21
C LEU A 17 2.36 -7.48 0.79
N ALA A 18 2.42 -6.21 0.41
CA ALA A 18 2.10 -5.76 -0.94
C ALA A 18 2.71 -4.38 -1.22
N ASP A 19 3.04 -4.12 -2.48
CA ASP A 19 3.09 -2.76 -3.00
C ASP A 19 1.67 -2.30 -3.37
N VAL A 20 1.45 -0.99 -3.26
CA VAL A 20 0.17 -0.37 -3.61
C VAL A 20 0.42 0.72 -4.63
N GLU A 21 -0.29 0.62 -5.75
CA GLU A 21 -0.24 1.60 -6.83
C GLU A 21 -1.61 2.27 -6.99
N ILE A 22 -1.62 3.59 -7.21
CA ILE A 22 -2.85 4.34 -7.48
C ILE A 22 -2.78 4.82 -8.93
N HIS A 23 -3.64 4.27 -9.77
CA HIS A 23 -3.70 4.58 -11.20
C HIS A 23 -4.69 5.73 -11.42
N PHE A 24 -4.23 6.79 -12.09
CA PHE A 24 -5.05 7.93 -12.46
C PHE A 24 -5.69 7.65 -13.82
N GLU A 25 -7.02 7.66 -13.85
CA GLU A 25 -7.79 7.30 -15.05
C GLU A 25 -8.22 8.56 -15.84
N GLU A 26 -8.21 9.73 -15.22
CA GLU A 26 -8.79 10.97 -15.78
C GLU A 26 -7.90 12.20 -15.52
N GLY A 27 -8.13 13.26 -16.30
CA GLY A 27 -7.43 14.55 -16.16
C GLY A 27 -5.98 14.54 -16.64
N ILE A 28 -5.21 15.56 -16.24
CA ILE A 28 -3.80 15.75 -16.66
C ILE A 28 -2.85 14.65 -16.18
N LEU A 29 -3.27 13.88 -15.18
CA LEU A 29 -2.50 12.75 -14.65
C LEU A 29 -2.93 11.41 -15.27
N SER A 30 -3.92 11.39 -16.17
CA SER A 30 -4.40 10.16 -16.80
C SER A 30 -3.25 9.40 -17.47
N GLY A 31 -3.21 8.09 -17.25
CA GLY A 31 -2.13 7.21 -17.74
C GLY A 31 -0.90 7.16 -16.82
N LEU A 32 -0.86 7.96 -15.75
CA LEU A 32 0.16 7.88 -14.71
C LEU A 32 -0.34 7.06 -13.52
N LYS A 33 0.62 6.58 -12.72
CA LYS A 33 0.35 5.95 -11.42
C LYS A 33 1.22 6.54 -10.33
N LEU A 34 0.65 6.71 -9.14
CA LEU A 34 1.40 6.98 -7.92
C LEU A 34 1.90 5.65 -7.33
N VAL A 35 3.20 5.57 -7.09
CA VAL A 35 3.89 4.45 -6.46
C VAL A 35 4.50 4.86 -5.12
N GLY A 36 4.96 3.89 -4.32
CA GLY A 36 5.60 4.12 -3.02
C GLY A 36 4.67 3.96 -1.81
N CYS A 37 3.40 3.64 -2.03
CA CYS A 37 2.54 3.08 -0.99
C CYS A 37 2.84 1.58 -0.82
N SER A 38 2.81 1.06 0.40
CA SER A 38 3.02 -0.37 0.66
C SER A 38 2.33 -0.84 1.93
N VAL A 39 1.97 -2.12 1.95
CA VAL A 39 1.37 -2.80 3.10
C VAL A 39 2.42 -3.68 3.76
N TRP A 40 2.51 -3.62 5.08
CA TRP A 40 3.50 -4.34 5.89
C TRP A 40 2.82 -5.08 7.02
N ARG A 41 3.39 -6.22 7.42
CA ARG A 41 3.01 -6.94 8.63
C ARG A 41 3.29 -6.06 9.85
N SER A 42 2.31 -5.90 10.73
CA SER A 42 2.55 -5.22 12.01
C SER A 42 3.45 -6.06 12.89
N LYS A 43 4.39 -5.40 13.57
CA LYS A 43 5.23 -6.00 14.61
C LYS A 43 4.47 -6.29 15.91
N LYS A 44 3.32 -5.64 16.12
CA LYS A 44 2.54 -5.69 17.37
C LYS A 44 1.28 -6.58 17.30
N GLY A 45 0.96 -7.11 16.13
CA GLY A 45 -0.20 -7.99 15.94
C GLY A 45 -1.52 -7.27 15.61
N ASP A 46 -1.59 -5.93 15.66
CA ASP A 46 -2.82 -5.13 15.41
C ASP A 46 -3.30 -5.10 13.93
N GLY A 47 -2.88 -6.07 13.11
CA GLY A 47 -3.11 -6.10 11.67
C GLY A 47 -2.12 -5.27 10.84
N PRO A 48 -2.21 -5.29 9.51
CA PRO A 48 -1.16 -4.71 8.67
C PRO A 48 -1.07 -3.18 8.77
N VAL A 49 0.15 -2.67 8.64
CA VAL A 49 0.48 -1.24 8.63
C VAL A 49 0.63 -0.79 7.18
N VAL A 50 0.13 0.40 6.87
CA VAL A 50 0.26 1.01 5.54
C VAL A 50 1.27 2.15 5.63
N LEU A 51 2.33 2.05 4.82
CA LEU A 51 3.28 3.13 4.58
C LEU A 51 2.91 3.84 3.29
N VAL A 52 3.01 5.16 3.29
CA VAL A 52 2.77 6.02 2.11
C VAL A 52 4.13 6.56 1.63
N PRO A 53 4.20 7.17 0.42
CA PRO A 53 5.42 7.80 -0.05
C PRO A 53 5.97 8.75 1.01
N SER A 54 7.25 8.59 1.33
CA SER A 54 7.94 9.34 2.37
C SER A 54 9.32 9.75 1.90
N ARG A 55 9.88 10.78 2.54
CA ARG A 55 11.28 11.19 2.36
C ARG A 55 12.03 11.10 3.67
N SER A 56 13.28 10.67 3.57
CA SER A 56 14.25 10.74 4.65
C SER A 56 14.88 12.12 4.75
N TYR A 57 15.26 12.53 5.94
CA TYR A 57 16.14 13.66 6.18
C TYR A 57 17.08 13.34 7.35
N ALA A 58 18.30 13.89 7.28
CA ALA A 58 19.28 13.74 8.34
C ALA A 58 19.01 14.71 9.50
N THR A 59 19.17 14.24 10.72
CA THR A 59 19.16 15.01 11.95
C THR A 59 20.47 14.77 12.70
N ALA A 60 20.78 15.61 13.69
CA ALA A 60 21.96 15.42 14.55
C ALA A 60 21.99 14.04 15.25
N THR A 61 20.83 13.39 15.39
CA THR A 61 20.66 12.11 16.10
C THR A 61 20.33 10.93 15.18
N GLY A 62 20.36 11.10 13.86
CA GLY A 62 20.14 10.01 12.90
C GLY A 62 19.28 10.40 11.71
N VAL A 63 18.62 9.42 11.09
CA VAL A 63 17.73 9.64 9.94
C VAL A 63 16.28 9.59 10.39
N ARG A 64 15.50 10.60 10.02
CA ARG A 64 14.06 10.66 10.26
C ARG A 64 13.31 10.63 8.93
N TYR A 65 12.04 10.27 8.97
CA TYR A 65 11.18 10.15 7.79
C TYR A 65 9.91 10.96 8.00
N TYR A 66 9.39 11.55 6.92
CA TYR A 66 8.08 12.18 6.91
C TYR A 66 7.28 11.77 5.67
N ASP A 67 5.97 11.68 5.85
CA ASP A 67 5.02 11.33 4.78
C ASP A 67 4.83 12.50 3.81
N LEU A 68 4.74 12.16 2.53
CA LEU A 68 4.43 13.08 1.43
C LEU A 68 2.93 13.16 1.13
N LEU A 69 2.12 12.22 1.61
CA LEU A 69 0.67 12.31 1.49
C LEU A 69 0.15 13.39 2.45
N ARG A 70 -0.42 14.46 1.89
CA ARG A 70 -0.92 15.62 2.63
C ARG A 70 -2.37 15.94 2.24
N PRO A 71 -3.16 16.51 3.14
CA PRO A 71 -4.43 17.13 2.77
C PRO A 71 -4.19 18.27 1.77
N SER A 72 -5.10 18.44 0.82
CA SER A 72 -5.16 19.62 -0.04
C SER A 72 -6.08 20.69 0.57
N GLU A 73 -5.81 21.96 0.28
CA GLU A 73 -6.65 23.09 0.72
C GLU A 73 -8.05 23.08 0.10
N GLU A 74 -8.18 22.46 -1.08
CA GLU A 74 -9.44 22.27 -1.81
C GLU A 74 -10.27 21.07 -1.32
N GLY A 75 -9.72 20.27 -0.40
CA GLY A 75 -10.38 19.11 0.20
C GLY A 75 -11.47 19.48 1.23
N GLU A 76 -11.97 18.49 1.98
CA GLU A 76 -12.90 18.73 3.10
C GLU A 76 -12.39 19.91 3.96
N LYS A 77 -13.19 20.97 4.09
CA LYS A 77 -12.83 22.16 4.88
C LYS A 77 -12.58 21.74 6.32
N GLY A 78 -11.31 21.69 6.69
CA GLY A 78 -10.89 21.28 8.02
C GLY A 78 -9.44 21.67 8.28
N GLY A 79 -9.11 21.93 9.54
CA GLY A 79 -7.77 22.33 9.96
C GLY A 79 -6.76 21.18 9.88
N GLU A 80 -5.54 21.39 10.40
CA GLU A 80 -4.47 20.38 10.38
C GLU A 80 -4.89 19.03 11.02
N ALA A 81 -5.77 19.07 12.03
CA ALA A 81 -6.32 17.88 12.67
C ALA A 81 -7.20 17.05 11.71
N ASP A 82 -8.02 17.72 10.90
CA ASP A 82 -8.89 17.09 9.90
C ASP A 82 -8.06 16.50 8.76
N GLY A 83 -6.97 17.18 8.39
CA GLY A 83 -6.03 16.68 7.40
C GLY A 83 -5.34 15.37 7.80
N LYS A 84 -4.93 15.23 9.08
CA LYS A 84 -4.41 13.96 9.61
C LYS A 84 -5.48 12.87 9.62
N ALA A 85 -6.74 13.22 9.89
CA ALA A 85 -7.85 12.29 9.84
C ALA A 85 -8.10 11.77 8.41
N VAL A 86 -8.03 12.62 7.38
CA VAL A 86 -8.18 12.21 5.98
C VAL A 86 -7.07 11.23 5.57
N ALA A 87 -5.82 11.53 5.89
CA ALA A 87 -4.71 10.62 5.59
C ALA A 87 -4.81 9.29 6.36
N ARG A 88 -5.41 9.30 7.57
CA ARG A 88 -5.73 8.08 8.32
C ARG A 88 -6.81 7.26 7.63
N LYS A 89 -7.91 7.89 7.19
CA LYS A 89 -8.99 7.22 6.43
C LYS A 89 -8.44 6.51 5.18
N PHE A 90 -7.54 7.17 4.44
CA PHE A 90 -6.89 6.54 3.28
C PHE A 90 -6.12 5.27 3.67
N ARG A 91 -5.31 5.31 4.73
CA ARG A 91 -4.57 4.14 5.22
C ARG A 91 -5.50 3.02 5.69
N GLU A 92 -6.61 3.36 6.33
CA GLU A 92 -7.64 2.42 6.76
C GLU A 92 -8.29 1.72 5.56
N TYR A 93 -8.70 2.49 4.55
CA TYR A 93 -9.21 1.95 3.28
C TYR A 93 -8.23 0.97 2.65
N ILE A 94 -6.95 1.36 2.52
CA ILE A 94 -5.93 0.50 1.91
C ILE A 94 -5.78 -0.82 2.67
N ARG A 95 -5.81 -0.77 4.01
CA ARG A 95 -5.70 -1.94 4.89
C ARG A 95 -6.90 -2.88 4.74
N GLU A 96 -8.10 -2.33 4.71
CA GLU A 96 -9.34 -3.10 4.62
C GLU A 96 -9.46 -3.82 3.27
N GLU A 97 -9.18 -3.11 2.17
CA GLU A 97 -9.15 -3.73 0.84
C GLU A 97 -8.08 -4.81 0.72
N TYR A 98 -6.88 -4.58 1.26
CA TYR A 98 -5.86 -5.63 1.33
C TYR A 98 -6.34 -6.86 2.10
N ARG A 99 -7.01 -6.69 3.25
CA ARG A 99 -7.55 -7.81 4.04
C ARG A 99 -8.59 -8.61 3.25
N LYS A 100 -9.45 -7.94 2.48
CA LYS A 100 -10.40 -8.62 1.59
C LYS A 100 -9.62 -9.50 0.61
N ILE A 101 -8.65 -8.93 -0.11
CA ILE A 101 -7.83 -9.65 -1.09
C ILE A 101 -7.07 -10.84 -0.46
N ALA A 102 -6.46 -10.64 0.71
CA ALA A 102 -5.69 -11.67 1.40
C ALA A 102 -6.55 -12.80 1.99
N ASN A 103 -7.82 -12.51 2.30
CA ASN A 103 -8.78 -13.49 2.81
C ASN A 103 -9.66 -14.11 1.71
N LEU A 104 -9.47 -13.73 0.44
CA LEU A 104 -10.11 -14.43 -0.68
C LEU A 104 -9.45 -15.82 -0.82
N PRO A 105 -10.23 -16.89 -1.10
CA PRO A 105 -9.65 -18.16 -1.48
C PRO A 105 -8.76 -17.92 -2.71
N GLN A 106 -7.55 -18.46 -2.72
CA GLN A 106 -6.65 -18.40 -3.86
C GLN A 106 -7.32 -19.11 -5.04
N GLY A 107 -8.07 -18.36 -5.83
CA GLY A 107 -8.78 -18.84 -7.01
C GLY A 107 -7.81 -18.93 -8.19
N GLU A 108 -7.48 -20.17 -8.53
CA GLU A 108 -7.02 -20.62 -9.85
C GLU A 108 -5.62 -20.15 -10.27
N GLU A 109 -4.63 -20.79 -9.67
CA GLU A 109 -3.36 -21.07 -10.35
C GLU A 109 -3.70 -21.80 -11.66
N GLN A 110 -3.57 -21.11 -12.79
CA GLN A 110 -3.67 -21.71 -14.11
C GLN A 110 -2.74 -22.91 -14.19
N GLY A 111 -3.34 -24.09 -14.35
CA GLY A 111 -2.63 -25.35 -14.38
C GLY A 111 -1.53 -25.39 -15.44
N LYS A 112 -0.33 -25.76 -15.03
CA LYS A 112 0.59 -26.55 -15.84
C LYS A 112 1.24 -27.65 -15.00
N GLY A 113 0.57 -28.80 -15.03
CA GLY A 113 1.12 -30.14 -15.13
C GLY A 113 2.34 -30.49 -14.26
N LYS A 114 2.08 -31.11 -13.11
CA LYS A 114 2.91 -32.23 -12.67
C LYS A 114 2.73 -33.39 -13.66
N ALA A 115 3.78 -33.73 -14.39
CA ALA A 115 3.96 -35.09 -14.89
C ALA A 115 5.24 -35.66 -14.27
N SER A 116 5.06 -36.51 -13.27
CA SER A 116 6.08 -37.43 -12.78
C SER A 116 6.03 -38.73 -13.58
N ALA A 117 7.17 -39.18 -14.11
CA ALA A 117 7.56 -40.58 -14.30
C ALA A 117 9.06 -40.53 -14.66
N GLY A 118 10.00 -41.15 -13.95
CA GLY A 118 9.94 -42.49 -13.40
C GLY A 118 10.67 -43.43 -14.35
N ARG A 119 12.01 -43.44 -14.31
CA ARG A 119 12.89 -44.61 -14.42
C ARG A 119 14.34 -44.20 -14.15
#